data_AF-A0A183CUH6-F1
#
_entry.id   AF-A0A183CUH6-F1
#
_cell.length_a   1.000
_cell.length_b   1.000
_cell.length_c   1.000
_cell.angle_alpha   90.00
_cell.angle_beta   90.00
_cell.angle_gamma   90.00
#
_symmetry.space_group_name_H-M   'P 1'
#
loop_
_entity.id
_entity.type
_entity.pdbx_description
1 polymer ?
#
loop_
_entity_poly.entity_id
_entity_poly.type
_entity_poly.pdbx_seq_one_letter_code
_entity_poly.pdbx_strand_id
1 'polypeptide(L)'
;MNLAAGRAKNGHHNAPARIRHCYTYRLIKRKVPNTTVFAVLLLFSIIKDIAQIALKILKLDGEHDDRMLRTYDQRCQASRSTRLHLLKAHCTNTPNSCFQEMAKFLNEVEQCYRQWDKVNKTLTHSLSDFANAVIYAFSVYSTIGYGNMAADTLGCRVATVIYGAFGIPLFFAFVKEEGNLLRLFFIRFYRFIRRSRITSCVDLRHLERPKKVLEDGNLLSDAAAFSSKTPECLRKHSNGWKSMSADSGHSWFKPSSTSEQRRVFIAGVVIFIAYLLAISGVFTLMTDWDYFTAFYFLFNSVALIGFGDVFPSEPRIILVNTLFIVLGVVLFSMCYFILQEEIREKVCFFFFFELVTAKSTTFL
;
A
#
# COMPACT_ATOMS: atom_id res chain seq x y z
N MET A 1 -40.86 -58.37 -26.02
CA MET A 1 -39.92 -58.04 -27.11
C MET A 1 -38.89 -57.04 -26.59
N ASN A 2 -37.63 -57.48 -26.63
CA ASN A 2 -36.39 -56.72 -26.80
C ASN A 2 -35.98 -55.63 -25.79
N LEU A 3 -35.00 -56.05 -24.97
CA LEU A 3 -33.77 -55.32 -24.65
C LEU A 3 -33.25 -54.50 -25.85
N ALA A 4 -32.91 -53.23 -25.63
CA ALA A 4 -31.92 -52.52 -26.44
C ALA A 4 -31.19 -51.46 -25.59
N ALA A 5 -29.90 -51.70 -25.42
CA ALA A 5 -28.95 -50.86 -24.72
C ALA A 5 -28.61 -49.60 -25.54
N GLY A 6 -28.74 -48.42 -24.92
CA GLY A 6 -28.29 -47.13 -25.44
C GLY A 6 -27.06 -46.63 -24.67
N ARG A 7 -25.89 -46.85 -25.25
CA ARG A 7 -24.54 -46.53 -24.75
C ARG A 7 -24.31 -45.01 -24.70
N ALA A 8 -24.35 -44.40 -23.52
CA ALA A 8 -23.92 -43.01 -23.31
C ALA A 8 -22.38 -42.94 -23.42
N LYS A 9 -21.89 -42.41 -24.55
CA LYS A 9 -20.46 -42.20 -24.81
C LYS A 9 -19.90 -41.10 -23.89
N ASN A 10 -18.77 -41.43 -23.28
CA ASN A 10 -17.87 -40.54 -22.55
C ASN A 10 -17.58 -39.24 -23.33
N GLY A 11 -17.85 -38.10 -22.69
CA GLY A 11 -17.61 -36.77 -23.25
C GLY A 11 -17.35 -35.70 -22.17
N HIS A 12 -16.63 -36.05 -21.10
CA HIS A 12 -16.22 -35.08 -20.05
C HIS A 12 -14.70 -35.09 -19.84
N HIS A 13 -13.94 -34.97 -20.92
CA HIS A 13 -12.54 -34.57 -20.83
C HIS A 13 -12.34 -33.33 -21.70
N ASN A 14 -12.52 -32.15 -21.09
CA ASN A 14 -11.75 -30.91 -21.33
C ASN A 14 -12.50 -29.65 -20.86
N ALA A 15 -12.85 -29.61 -19.56
CA ALA A 15 -13.05 -28.32 -18.89
C ALA A 15 -11.73 -27.94 -18.18
N PRO A 16 -11.23 -26.69 -18.33
CA PRO A 16 -9.97 -26.27 -17.75
C PRO A 16 -9.99 -26.42 -16.22
N ALA A 17 -8.91 -27.00 -15.66
CA ALA A 17 -8.79 -27.41 -14.27
C ALA A 17 -9.13 -26.30 -13.23
N ARG A 18 -9.01 -25.02 -13.59
CA ARG A 18 -9.30 -23.88 -12.71
C ARG A 18 -10.78 -23.71 -12.36
N ILE A 19 -11.71 -24.03 -13.27
CA ILE A 19 -13.16 -23.84 -13.04
C ILE A 19 -13.68 -24.94 -12.09
N ARG A 20 -13.06 -26.13 -12.14
CA ARG A 20 -13.40 -27.25 -11.26
C ARG A 20 -13.10 -26.95 -9.79
N HIS A 21 -12.07 -26.15 -9.49
CA HIS A 21 -11.70 -25.76 -8.11
C HIS A 21 -12.64 -24.73 -7.48
N CYS A 22 -13.30 -23.86 -8.27
CA CYS A 22 -14.21 -22.85 -7.74
C CYS A 22 -15.66 -23.36 -7.65
N TYR A 23 -16.07 -24.31 -8.50
CA TYR A 23 -17.41 -24.92 -8.41
C TYR A 23 -17.55 -25.84 -7.19
N THR A 24 -16.48 -26.55 -6.79
CA THR A 24 -16.46 -27.32 -5.53
C THR A 24 -16.58 -26.43 -4.30
N TYR A 25 -16.13 -25.16 -4.36
CA TYR A 25 -16.28 -24.21 -3.25
C TYR A 25 -17.74 -23.91 -2.89
N ARG A 26 -18.65 -23.79 -3.88
CA ARG A 26 -20.09 -23.60 -3.60
C ARG A 26 -20.73 -24.81 -2.92
N LEU A 27 -20.23 -26.02 -3.17
CA LEU A 27 -20.70 -27.25 -2.52
C LEU A 27 -20.10 -27.44 -1.11
N ILE A 28 -18.87 -26.98 -0.86
CA ILE A 28 -18.19 -27.08 0.44
C ILE A 28 -18.74 -26.08 1.47
N LYS A 29 -19.27 -24.93 1.03
CA LYS A 29 -19.84 -23.89 1.92
C LYS A 29 -21.00 -24.39 2.81
N ARG A 30 -21.63 -25.53 2.46
CA ARG A 30 -22.73 -26.12 3.25
C ARG A 30 -22.28 -27.00 4.43
N LYS A 31 -20.98 -27.26 4.62
CA LYS A 31 -20.54 -28.25 5.62
C LYS A 31 -19.15 -27.98 6.21
N VAL A 32 -18.89 -26.78 6.73
CA VAL A 32 -17.63 -26.47 7.45
C VAL A 32 -17.89 -25.87 8.84
N PRO A 33 -17.86 -26.69 9.92
CA PRO A 33 -17.92 -26.22 11.30
C PRO A 33 -16.60 -25.62 11.82
N ASN A 34 -15.47 -25.74 11.09
CA ASN A 34 -14.15 -25.22 11.50
C ASN A 34 -13.83 -23.78 11.07
N THR A 35 -14.74 -23.08 10.37
CA THR A 35 -14.54 -21.68 9.96
C THR A 35 -14.41 -20.75 11.18
N THR A 36 -15.17 -21.04 12.24
CA THR A 36 -15.17 -20.28 13.49
C THR A 36 -13.85 -20.45 14.24
N VAL A 37 -13.32 -21.68 14.34
CA VAL A 37 -12.06 -21.97 15.03
C VAL A 37 -10.87 -21.27 14.35
N PHE A 38 -10.82 -21.28 13.01
CA PHE A 38 -9.79 -20.58 12.25
C PHE A 38 -9.86 -19.06 12.40
N ALA A 39 -11.07 -18.48 12.36
CA ALA A 39 -11.24 -17.05 12.61
C ALA A 39 -10.76 -16.66 14.02
N VAL A 40 -11.04 -17.50 15.02
CA VAL A 40 -10.57 -17.32 16.40
C VAL A 40 -9.04 -17.39 16.48
N LEU A 41 -8.40 -18.38 15.83
CA LEU A 41 -6.93 -18.50 15.81
C LEU A 41 -6.25 -17.33 15.10
N LEU A 42 -6.81 -16.84 13.99
CA LEU A 42 -6.31 -15.65 13.31
C LEU A 42 -6.42 -14.40 14.19
N LEU A 43 -7.55 -14.22 14.88
CA LEU A 43 -7.73 -13.12 15.83
C LEU A 43 -6.69 -13.18 16.95
N PHE A 44 -6.44 -14.36 17.53
CA PHE A 44 -5.39 -14.52 18.54
C PHE A 44 -3.99 -14.19 18.00
N SER A 45 -3.66 -14.58 16.76
CA SER A 45 -2.39 -14.23 16.12
C SER A 45 -2.25 -12.71 15.96
N ILE A 46 -3.29 -12.04 15.44
CA ILE A 46 -3.29 -10.58 15.25
C ILE A 46 -3.14 -9.87 16.61
N ILE A 47 -3.88 -10.30 17.64
CA ILE A 47 -3.80 -9.73 18.98
C ILE A 47 -2.40 -9.88 19.56
N LYS A 48 -1.77 -11.04 19.39
CA LYS A 48 -0.39 -11.28 19.82
C LYS A 48 0.58 -10.35 19.11
N ASP A 49 0.48 -10.20 17.80
CA ASP A 49 1.37 -9.34 17.02
C ASP A 49 1.21 -7.86 17.41
N ILE A 50 -0.03 -7.40 17.60
CA ILE A 50 -0.32 -6.05 18.13
C ILE A 50 0.32 -5.87 19.51
N ALA A 51 0.16 -6.83 20.43
CA ALA A 51 0.73 -6.74 21.78
C ALA A 51 2.26 -6.69 21.76
N GLN A 52 2.91 -7.43 20.86
CA GLN A 52 4.37 -7.39 20.69
C GLN A 52 4.86 -6.03 20.17
N ILE A 53 4.18 -5.48 19.16
CA ILE A 53 4.49 -4.15 18.61
C ILE A 53 4.28 -3.09 19.70
N ALA A 54 3.17 -3.16 20.44
CA ALA A 54 2.85 -2.22 21.52
C ALA A 54 3.92 -2.26 22.63
N LEU A 55 4.35 -3.44 23.07
CA LEU A 55 5.42 -3.58 24.06
C LEU A 55 6.74 -2.97 23.56
N LYS A 56 7.02 -3.09 22.27
CA LYS A 56 8.23 -2.50 21.66
C LYS A 56 8.14 -0.98 21.61
N ILE A 57 6.99 -0.41 21.22
CA ILE A 57 6.76 1.05 21.25
C ILE A 57 6.89 1.58 22.68
N LEU A 58 6.27 0.90 23.65
CA LEU A 58 6.38 1.28 25.07
C LEU A 58 7.83 1.31 25.55
N LYS A 59 8.67 0.37 25.11
CA LYS A 59 10.11 0.35 25.44
C LYS A 59 10.93 1.40 24.70
N LEU A 60 10.55 1.73 23.47
CA LEU A 60 11.27 2.70 22.65
C LEU A 60 10.97 4.14 23.09
N ASP A 61 9.70 4.45 23.37
CA ASP A 61 9.23 5.83 23.54
C ASP A 61 8.64 6.13 24.93
N GLY A 62 8.18 5.10 25.65
CA GLY A 62 7.48 5.32 26.94
C GLY A 62 8.31 6.09 27.97
N GLU A 63 9.61 5.79 28.07
CA GLU A 63 10.50 6.53 28.99
C GLU A 63 10.80 7.96 28.50
N HIS A 64 10.80 8.18 27.19
CA HIS A 64 10.97 9.52 26.61
C HIS A 64 9.75 10.39 26.90
N ASP A 65 8.55 9.87 26.68
CA ASP A 65 7.29 10.54 26.98
C ASP A 65 7.16 10.87 28.47
N ASP A 66 7.47 9.93 29.36
CA ASP A 66 7.45 10.16 30.81
C ASP A 66 8.41 11.28 31.23
N ARG A 67 9.61 11.34 30.63
CA ARG A 67 10.56 12.43 30.88
C ARG A 67 10.03 13.77 30.38
N MET A 68 9.40 13.80 29.21
CA MET A 68 8.79 15.00 28.65
C MET A 68 7.64 15.51 29.52
N LEU A 69 6.76 14.62 29.99
CA LEU A 69 5.67 14.92 30.93
C LEU A 69 6.19 15.52 32.24
N ARG A 70 7.22 14.91 32.86
CA ARG A 70 7.83 15.44 34.10
C ARG A 70 8.48 16.80 33.89
N THR A 71 9.16 16.98 32.75
CA THR A 71 9.79 18.26 32.40
C THR A 71 8.76 19.36 32.22
N TYR A 72 7.62 19.06 31.61
CA TYR A 72 6.50 19.99 31.47
C TYR A 72 5.89 20.36 32.83
N ASP A 73 5.62 19.38 33.69
CA ASP A 73 5.08 19.60 35.04
C ASP A 73 6.00 20.52 35.87
N GLN A 74 7.31 20.27 35.81
CA GLN A 74 8.30 21.11 36.45
C GLN A 74 8.40 22.52 35.86
N ARG A 75 8.30 22.69 34.53
CA ARG A 75 8.45 24.00 33.88
C ARG A 75 7.21 24.87 33.99
N CYS A 76 6.03 24.34 33.66
CA CYS A 76 4.81 25.14 33.56
C CYS A 76 3.90 25.04 34.81
N GLN A 77 4.03 24.02 35.69
CA GLN A 77 3.18 23.89 36.89
C GLN A 77 3.89 24.19 38.21
N ALA A 78 5.17 23.81 38.39
CA ALA A 78 5.83 23.87 39.69
C ALA A 78 5.95 25.27 40.33
N SER A 79 5.86 26.35 39.54
CA SER A 79 5.91 27.74 40.05
C SER A 79 4.56 28.47 40.03
N ARG A 80 3.49 27.84 39.53
CA ARG A 80 2.20 28.49 39.29
C ARG A 80 1.53 28.92 40.59
N SER A 81 1.45 28.04 41.58
CA SER A 81 0.81 28.30 42.87
C SER A 81 1.54 29.39 43.66
N THR A 82 2.86 29.31 43.73
CA THR A 82 3.71 30.30 44.42
C THR A 82 3.63 31.67 43.74
N ARG A 83 3.70 31.74 42.40
CA ARG A 83 3.54 33.00 41.67
C ARG A 83 2.15 33.60 41.83
N LEU A 84 1.08 32.80 41.79
CA LEU A 84 -0.29 33.28 42.04
C LEU A 84 -0.44 33.86 43.46
N HIS A 85 0.18 33.25 44.47
CA HIS A 85 0.19 33.78 45.83
C HIS A 85 0.92 35.13 45.93
N LEU A 86 2.08 35.25 45.30
CA LEU A 86 2.84 36.50 45.24
C LEU A 86 2.08 37.59 44.48
N LEU A 87 1.46 37.24 43.36
CA LEU A 87 0.66 38.16 42.55
C LEU A 87 -0.57 38.65 43.33
N LYS A 88 -1.23 37.76 44.08
CA LYS A 88 -2.34 38.12 44.97
C LYS A 88 -1.90 39.13 46.03
N ALA A 89 -0.75 38.90 46.68
CA ALA A 89 -0.20 39.81 47.67
C ALA A 89 0.24 41.16 47.08
N HIS A 90 0.78 41.16 45.86
CA HIS A 90 1.14 42.38 45.14
C HIS A 90 -0.11 43.20 44.77
N CYS A 91 -1.14 42.54 44.25
CA CYS A 91 -2.39 43.17 43.87
C CYS A 91 -3.19 43.76 45.04
N THR A 92 -3.06 43.21 46.25
CA THR A 92 -3.66 43.80 47.47
C THR A 92 -2.97 45.08 47.90
N ASN A 93 -1.68 45.25 47.60
CA ASN A 93 -0.87 46.37 48.09
C ASN A 93 -0.74 47.51 47.06
N THR A 94 -0.73 47.19 45.76
CA THR A 94 -0.53 48.16 44.68
C THR A 94 -1.56 47.94 43.55
N PRO A 95 -2.78 48.51 43.68
CA PRO A 95 -3.87 48.26 42.73
C PRO A 95 -3.60 48.82 41.32
N ASN A 96 -2.83 49.91 41.20
CA ASN A 96 -2.57 50.56 39.91
C ASN A 96 -1.59 49.79 38.99
N SER A 97 -0.70 48.96 39.55
CA SER A 97 0.27 48.13 38.78
C SER A 97 -0.15 46.66 38.64
N CYS A 98 -1.15 46.22 39.42
CA CYS A 98 -1.63 44.84 39.45
C CYS A 98 -2.03 44.31 38.06
N PHE A 99 -2.77 45.09 37.28
CA PHE A 99 -3.22 44.67 35.95
C PHE A 99 -2.05 44.39 35.00
N GLN A 100 -1.01 45.23 35.05
CA GLN A 100 0.17 45.10 34.20
C GLN A 100 1.00 43.85 34.55
N GLU A 101 1.18 43.56 35.84
CA GLU A 101 1.85 42.34 36.29
C GLU A 101 1.03 41.08 36.01
N MET A 102 -0.29 41.16 36.12
CA MET A 102 -1.19 40.08 35.74
C MET A 102 -1.10 39.78 34.23
N ALA A 103 -1.10 40.82 33.39
CA ALA A 103 -0.96 40.69 31.94
C ALA A 103 0.40 40.10 31.54
N LYS A 104 1.48 40.50 32.24
CA LYS A 104 2.82 39.94 32.02
C LYS A 104 2.89 38.45 32.40
N PHE A 105 2.34 38.08 33.55
CA PHE A 105 2.27 36.68 33.97
C PHE A 105 1.42 35.84 33.00
N LEU A 106 0.28 36.37 32.54
CA LEU A 106 -0.56 35.73 31.52
C LEU A 106 0.21 35.47 30.22
N ASN A 107 0.96 36.46 29.72
CA ASN A 107 1.79 36.30 28.53
C ASN A 107 2.90 35.26 28.72
N GLU A 108 3.56 35.22 29.88
CA GLU A 108 4.59 34.21 30.18
C GLU A 108 4.00 32.79 30.21
N VAL A 109 2.81 32.63 30.80
CA VAL A 109 2.10 31.35 30.82
C VAL A 109 1.69 30.96 29.40
N GLU A 110 1.08 31.88 28.65
CA GLU A 110 0.70 31.65 27.25
C GLU A 110 1.92 31.25 26.40
N GLN A 111 3.06 31.89 26.60
CA GLN A 111 4.30 31.56 25.91
C GLN A 111 4.84 30.18 26.33
N CYS A 112 4.77 29.79 27.61
CA CYS A 112 5.10 28.43 28.08
C CYS A 112 4.23 27.37 27.37
N TYR A 113 2.92 27.61 27.29
CA TYR A 113 1.98 26.72 26.61
C TYR A 113 2.23 26.65 25.11
N ARG A 114 2.39 27.79 24.42
CA ARG A 114 2.67 27.85 22.98
C ARG A 114 4.01 27.22 22.59
N GLN A 115 5.03 27.32 23.44
CA GLN A 115 6.33 26.69 23.20
C GLN A 115 6.32 25.18 23.44
N TRP A 116 5.47 24.69 24.35
CA TRP A 116 5.22 23.27 24.56
C TRP A 116 4.38 22.63 23.44
N ASP A 117 3.57 23.45 22.75
CA ASP A 117 2.59 23.07 21.73
C ASP A 117 3.15 22.52 20.40
N LYS A 118 4.45 22.23 20.30
CA LYS A 118 4.96 21.38 19.20
C LYS A 118 4.58 19.90 19.37
N VAL A 119 4.00 19.53 20.52
CA VAL A 119 3.58 18.15 20.82
C VAL A 119 2.09 18.06 21.22
N ASN A 120 1.35 19.18 21.26
CA ASN A 120 -0.08 19.13 21.54
C ASN A 120 -0.90 19.88 20.50
N LYS A 121 -2.01 19.27 20.10
CA LYS A 121 -2.83 19.64 18.95
C LYS A 121 -3.52 21.00 19.17
N THR A 122 -2.83 22.11 18.90
CA THR A 122 -3.53 23.29 18.42
C THR A 122 -3.79 23.15 16.92
N LEU A 123 -4.93 23.66 16.48
CA LEU A 123 -5.31 23.73 15.08
C LEU A 123 -4.23 24.55 14.34
N THR A 124 -3.21 23.87 13.80
CA THR A 124 -2.07 24.53 13.15
C THR A 124 -2.48 25.14 11.81
N HIS A 125 -3.56 24.63 11.22
CA HIS A 125 -4.06 25.03 9.91
C HIS A 125 -5.54 25.40 9.98
N SER A 126 -5.84 26.67 9.69
CA SER A 126 -7.21 27.18 9.60
C SER A 126 -7.88 26.70 8.31
N LEU A 127 -9.12 26.23 8.42
CA LEU A 127 -9.99 25.88 7.27
C LEU A 127 -10.49 27.11 6.48
N SER A 128 -10.15 28.33 6.93
CA SER A 128 -10.42 29.55 6.17
C SER A 128 -9.63 29.61 4.86
N ASP A 129 -8.47 28.96 4.79
CA ASP A 129 -7.72 28.80 3.56
C ASP A 129 -8.31 27.67 2.70
N PHE A 130 -8.58 27.96 1.44
CA PHE A 130 -9.16 26.98 0.50
C PHE A 130 -8.30 25.73 0.34
N ALA A 131 -6.96 25.87 0.29
CA ALA A 131 -6.06 24.72 0.19
C ALA A 131 -6.23 23.77 1.38
N ASN A 132 -6.21 24.31 2.60
CA ASN A 132 -6.40 23.55 3.84
C ASN A 132 -7.78 22.87 3.86
N ALA A 133 -8.83 23.54 3.39
CA ALA A 133 -10.16 22.96 3.27
C ALA A 133 -10.21 21.78 2.27
N VAL A 134 -9.54 21.89 1.12
CA VAL A 134 -9.41 20.79 0.14
C VAL A 134 -8.68 19.60 0.75
N ILE A 135 -7.61 19.84 1.49
CA ILE A 135 -6.83 18.77 2.12
C ILE A 135 -7.62 18.11 3.24
N TYR A 136 -8.35 18.90 4.04
CA TYR A 136 -9.28 18.37 5.03
C TYR A 136 -10.33 17.46 4.38
N ALA A 137 -10.99 17.92 3.32
CA ALA A 137 -11.96 17.12 2.58
C ALA A 137 -11.34 15.85 1.95
N PHE A 138 -10.13 15.95 1.39
CA PHE A 138 -9.40 14.78 0.89
C PHE A 138 -9.09 13.80 2.03
N SER A 139 -8.61 14.28 3.18
CA SER A 139 -8.22 13.46 4.32
C SER A 139 -9.40 12.69 4.93
N VAL A 140 -10.60 13.27 4.92
CA VAL A 140 -11.85 12.60 5.33
C VAL A 140 -12.27 11.57 4.29
N TYR A 141 -12.23 11.93 3.00
CA TYR A 141 -12.60 11.04 1.90
C TYR A 141 -11.71 9.81 1.81
N SER A 142 -10.40 10.00 1.95
CA SER A 142 -9.39 8.95 1.85
C SER A 142 -9.12 8.22 3.17
N THR A 143 -9.77 8.60 4.27
CA THR A 143 -9.54 8.06 5.63
C THR A 143 -8.13 8.26 6.18
N ILE A 144 -7.35 9.22 5.67
CA ILE A 144 -6.03 9.55 6.23
C ILE A 144 -6.18 10.22 7.60
N GLY A 145 -7.03 11.26 7.67
CA GLY A 145 -7.39 11.91 8.93
C GLY A 145 -6.24 12.47 9.77
N TYR A 146 -5.37 13.31 9.20
CA TYR A 146 -4.20 13.92 9.89
C TYR A 146 -4.50 14.52 11.27
N GLY A 147 -5.70 15.06 11.49
CA GLY A 147 -6.10 15.56 12.81
C GLY A 147 -5.47 16.89 13.23
N ASN A 148 -4.67 17.51 12.38
CA ASN A 148 -4.16 18.89 12.50
C ASN A 148 -5.17 19.96 12.03
N MET A 149 -6.20 19.53 11.29
CA MET A 149 -7.35 20.31 10.85
C MET A 149 -8.63 19.61 11.33
N ALA A 150 -9.54 20.35 11.97
CA ALA A 150 -10.76 19.80 12.54
C ALA A 150 -11.98 20.69 12.28
N ALA A 151 -13.14 20.04 12.21
CA ALA A 151 -14.43 20.71 12.15
C ALA A 151 -14.89 21.09 13.56
N ASP A 152 -14.90 22.38 13.87
CA ASP A 152 -15.28 22.86 15.21
C ASP A 152 -16.78 23.14 15.33
N THR A 153 -17.39 23.71 14.29
CA THR A 153 -18.83 24.06 14.32
C THR A 153 -19.70 22.82 14.19
N LEU A 154 -20.88 22.84 14.83
CA LEU A 154 -21.85 21.74 14.74
C LEU A 154 -22.24 21.45 13.28
N GLY A 155 -22.48 22.50 12.48
CA GLY A 155 -22.82 22.35 11.06
C GLY A 155 -21.71 21.66 10.25
N CYS A 156 -20.45 22.05 10.46
CA CYS A 156 -19.31 21.42 9.79
C CYS A 156 -19.12 19.96 10.22
N ARG A 157 -19.29 19.66 11.52
CA ARG A 157 -19.24 18.27 12.03
C ARG A 157 -20.30 17.38 11.40
N VAL A 158 -21.55 17.86 11.32
CA VAL A 158 -22.65 17.14 10.65
C VAL A 158 -22.34 16.93 9.17
N ALA A 159 -21.85 17.96 8.48
CA ALA A 159 -21.45 17.85 7.08
C ALA A 159 -20.33 16.82 6.87
N THR A 160 -19.31 16.82 7.73
CA THR A 160 -18.21 15.83 7.70
C THR A 160 -18.71 14.41 7.92
N VAL A 161 -19.65 14.19 8.84
CA VAL A 161 -20.25 12.87 9.07
C VAL A 161 -20.99 12.37 7.83
N ILE A 162 -21.83 13.21 7.21
CA ILE A 162 -22.56 12.87 5.99
C ILE A 162 -21.57 12.60 4.84
N TYR A 163 -20.59 13.48 4.66
CA TYR A 163 -19.57 13.36 3.64
C TYR A 163 -18.73 12.08 3.80
N GLY A 164 -18.33 11.73 5.03
CA GLY A 164 -17.61 10.49 5.32
C GLY A 164 -18.46 9.24 5.10
N ALA A 165 -19.75 9.26 5.46
CA ALA A 165 -20.65 8.12 5.30
C ALA A 165 -20.78 7.65 3.84
N PHE A 166 -20.84 8.60 2.88
CA PHE A 166 -20.87 8.28 1.45
C PHE A 166 -19.48 8.22 0.82
N GLY A 167 -18.56 9.08 1.26
CA GLY A 167 -17.23 9.22 0.68
C GLY A 167 -16.34 8.01 0.94
N ILE A 168 -16.31 7.47 2.16
CA ILE A 168 -15.41 6.37 2.52
C ILE A 168 -15.72 5.08 1.71
N PRO A 169 -16.99 4.63 1.58
CA PRO A 169 -17.30 3.49 0.71
C PRO A 169 -16.93 3.72 -0.76
N LEU A 170 -17.17 4.93 -1.28
CA LEU A 170 -16.81 5.30 -2.65
C LEU A 170 -15.29 5.30 -2.85
N PHE A 171 -14.54 5.79 -1.87
CA PHE A 171 -13.09 5.79 -1.89
C PHE A 171 -12.53 4.36 -1.94
N PHE A 172 -13.00 3.45 -1.07
CA PHE A 172 -12.53 2.05 -1.12
C PHE A 172 -12.93 1.33 -2.42
N ALA A 173 -14.10 1.64 -2.99
CA ALA A 173 -14.50 1.14 -4.30
C ALA A 173 -13.58 1.66 -5.42
N PHE A 174 -13.27 2.96 -5.40
CA PHE A 174 -12.36 3.62 -6.33
C PHE A 174 -10.94 3.05 -6.24
N VAL A 175 -10.37 2.99 -5.03
CA VAL A 175 -9.03 2.44 -4.74
C VAL A 175 -8.92 1.03 -5.30
N LYS A 176 -9.93 0.19 -5.09
CA LYS A 176 -9.96 -1.18 -5.63
C LYS A 176 -9.92 -1.23 -7.16
N GLU A 177 -10.68 -0.37 -7.83
CA GLU A 177 -10.74 -0.35 -9.29
C GLU A 177 -9.43 0.18 -9.90
N GLU A 178 -8.88 1.25 -9.35
CA GLU A 178 -7.58 1.80 -9.75
C GLU A 178 -6.43 0.80 -9.55
N GLY A 179 -6.44 0.06 -8.44
CA GLY A 179 -5.46 -1.01 -8.19
C GLY A 179 -5.50 -2.11 -9.27
N ASN A 180 -6.69 -2.45 -9.77
CA ASN A 180 -6.87 -3.41 -10.87
C ASN A 180 -6.34 -2.87 -12.19
N LEU A 181 -6.68 -1.62 -12.51
CA LEU A 181 -6.23 -0.95 -13.73
C LEU A 181 -4.72 -0.84 -13.78
N LEU A 182 -4.09 -0.39 -12.69
CA LEU A 182 -2.64 -0.35 -12.58
C LEU A 182 -2.00 -1.72 -12.72
N ARG A 183 -2.56 -2.78 -12.10
CA ARG A 183 -2.04 -4.14 -12.28
C ARG A 183 -2.00 -4.55 -13.76
N LEU A 184 -3.06 -4.26 -14.52
CA LEU A 184 -3.12 -4.56 -15.95
C LEU A 184 -2.08 -3.75 -16.73
N PHE A 185 -1.93 -2.48 -16.40
CA PHE A 185 -0.91 -1.61 -16.98
C PHE A 185 0.49 -2.18 -16.74
N PHE A 186 0.83 -2.56 -15.50
CA PHE A 186 2.13 -3.15 -15.16
C PHE A 186 2.39 -4.47 -15.91
N ILE A 187 1.38 -5.33 -16.06
CA ILE A 187 1.52 -6.57 -16.84
C ILE A 187 1.78 -6.25 -18.32
N ARG A 188 1.05 -5.30 -18.89
CA ARG A 188 1.21 -4.89 -20.28
C ARG A 188 2.57 -4.23 -20.49
N PHE A 189 2.99 -3.38 -19.57
CA PHE A 189 4.29 -2.72 -19.57
C PHE A 189 5.45 -3.71 -19.42
N TYR A 190 5.34 -4.68 -18.51
CA TYR A 190 6.33 -5.75 -18.36
C TYR A 190 6.48 -6.57 -19.65
N ARG A 191 5.37 -6.91 -20.29
CA ARG A 191 5.38 -7.60 -21.60
C ARG A 191 5.94 -6.71 -22.71
N PHE A 192 5.65 -5.41 -22.69
CA PHE A 192 6.20 -4.45 -23.63
C PHE A 192 7.72 -4.40 -23.51
N ILE A 193 8.27 -4.18 -22.31
CA ILE A 193 9.72 -4.19 -22.06
C ILE A 193 10.34 -5.51 -22.52
N ARG A 194 9.73 -6.65 -22.17
CA ARG A 194 10.24 -7.96 -22.57
C ARG A 194 10.25 -8.14 -24.09
N ARG A 195 9.22 -7.65 -24.80
CA ARG A 195 9.17 -7.69 -26.27
C ARG A 195 10.22 -6.76 -26.87
N SER A 196 10.35 -5.53 -26.41
CA SER A 196 11.35 -4.58 -26.91
C SER A 196 12.78 -5.09 -26.72
N ARG A 197 13.09 -5.74 -25.59
CA ARG A 197 14.39 -6.40 -25.37
C ARG A 197 14.63 -7.58 -26.31
N ILE A 198 13.58 -8.29 -26.73
CA ILE A 198 13.70 -9.40 -27.70
C ILE A 198 13.93 -8.86 -29.12
N THR A 199 13.23 -7.79 -29.53
CA THR A 199 13.43 -7.14 -30.84
C THR A 199 14.82 -6.53 -30.97
N SER A 200 15.32 -5.85 -29.93
CA SER A 200 16.70 -5.31 -29.92
C SER A 200 17.77 -6.40 -30.03
N CYS A 201 17.56 -7.60 -29.49
CA CYS A 201 18.49 -8.73 -29.66
C CYS A 201 18.41 -9.40 -31.04
N VAL A 202 17.36 -9.13 -31.83
CA VAL A 202 17.23 -9.62 -33.21
C VAL A 202 17.87 -8.64 -34.19
N ASP A 203 17.76 -7.33 -33.94
CA ASP A 203 18.31 -6.28 -34.81
C ASP A 203 19.85 -6.21 -34.78
N LEU A 204 20.46 -6.42 -33.61
CA LEU A 204 21.93 -6.48 -33.46
C LEU A 204 22.59 -7.60 -34.28
N ARG A 205 21.85 -8.64 -34.70
CA ARG A 205 22.35 -9.71 -35.58
C ARG A 205 22.33 -9.35 -37.07
N HIS A 206 21.59 -8.32 -37.49
CA HIS A 206 21.53 -7.94 -38.90
C HIS A 206 22.74 -7.13 -39.38
N LEU A 207 23.50 -6.52 -38.46
CA LEU A 207 24.75 -5.79 -38.75
C LEU A 207 25.97 -6.71 -38.93
N GLU A 208 25.86 -7.99 -38.56
CA GLU A 208 26.93 -9.00 -38.67
C GLU A 208 26.74 -9.98 -39.84
N ARG A 209 26.11 -9.57 -40.96
CA ARG A 209 26.22 -10.35 -42.19
C ARG A 209 27.57 -10.05 -42.86
N PRO A 210 28.57 -10.95 -42.83
CA PRO A 210 29.70 -10.82 -43.74
C PRO A 210 29.17 -10.93 -45.18
N LYS A 211 29.57 -9.98 -46.04
CA LYS A 211 29.39 -10.10 -47.49
C LYS A 211 30.00 -11.43 -47.91
N LYS A 212 29.19 -12.33 -48.48
CA LYS A 212 29.71 -13.51 -49.17
C LYS A 212 30.53 -13.01 -50.36
N VAL A 213 31.86 -13.07 -50.24
CA VAL A 213 32.75 -12.99 -51.40
C VAL A 213 32.56 -14.30 -52.17
N LEU A 214 32.20 -14.14 -53.44
CA LEU A 214 32.05 -15.20 -54.41
C LEU A 214 33.47 -15.55 -54.89
N GLU A 215 33.94 -16.79 -54.68
CA GLU A 215 34.97 -17.36 -55.53
C GLU A 215 34.92 -18.90 -55.51
N ASP A 216 34.72 -19.41 -56.72
CA ASP A 216 35.00 -20.72 -57.31
C ASP A 216 34.89 -22.01 -56.49
N GLY A 217 33.87 -22.78 -56.89
CA GLY A 217 33.98 -24.20 -57.24
C GLY A 217 34.75 -25.11 -56.28
N ASN A 218 34.03 -25.78 -55.39
CA ASN A 218 33.87 -27.24 -55.44
C ASN A 218 32.96 -27.74 -54.32
N LEU A 219 32.13 -28.71 -54.69
CA LEU A 219 31.19 -29.41 -53.85
C LEU A 219 31.93 -30.47 -53.02
N LEU A 220 32.11 -30.24 -51.72
CA LEU A 220 32.36 -31.30 -50.75
C LEU A 220 31.55 -31.04 -49.47
N SER A 221 30.62 -31.95 -49.24
CA SER A 221 29.87 -32.08 -48.00
C SER A 221 30.81 -32.60 -46.92
N ASP A 222 31.23 -31.75 -45.98
CA ASP A 222 31.73 -32.20 -44.68
C ASP A 222 31.03 -31.42 -43.56
N ALA A 223 29.94 -32.04 -43.12
CA ALA A 223 29.27 -31.73 -41.88
C ALA A 223 30.05 -32.34 -40.72
N ALA A 224 31.11 -31.69 -40.24
CA ALA A 224 31.62 -31.89 -38.88
C ALA A 224 32.64 -30.82 -38.49
N ALA A 225 32.54 -30.40 -37.23
CA ALA A 225 33.53 -29.60 -36.48
C ALA A 225 33.45 -28.06 -36.61
N PHE A 226 32.41 -27.47 -35.99
CA PHE A 226 32.66 -26.35 -35.08
C PHE A 226 31.71 -26.40 -33.88
N SER A 227 32.26 -26.92 -32.77
CA SER A 227 31.67 -26.88 -31.45
C SER A 227 31.75 -25.45 -30.92
N SER A 228 30.63 -24.72 -30.92
CA SER A 228 30.48 -23.51 -30.12
C SER A 228 29.17 -23.57 -29.37
N LYS A 229 29.27 -23.58 -28.04
CA LYS A 229 28.17 -23.55 -27.07
C LYS A 229 27.05 -22.60 -27.52
N THR A 230 25.96 -23.15 -28.05
CA THR A 230 24.70 -22.41 -28.23
C THR A 230 24.20 -21.95 -26.87
N PRO A 231 23.96 -20.65 -26.64
CA PRO A 231 23.43 -20.19 -25.38
C PRO A 231 21.99 -20.66 -25.19
N GLU A 232 21.64 -20.95 -23.93
CA GLU A 232 20.44 -21.61 -23.43
C GLU A 232 19.10 -20.95 -23.83
N CYS A 233 19.16 -19.77 -24.45
CA CYS A 233 18.02 -18.99 -24.94
C CYS A 233 17.41 -19.55 -26.25
N LEU A 234 18.17 -20.28 -27.07
CA LEU A 234 17.67 -20.87 -28.34
C LEU A 234 16.81 -22.13 -28.14
N ARG A 235 16.99 -22.88 -27.05
CA ARG A 235 16.27 -24.16 -26.86
C ARG A 235 14.79 -23.99 -26.54
N LYS A 236 14.38 -22.84 -25.99
CA LYS A 236 12.96 -22.60 -25.60
C LYS A 236 12.05 -22.13 -26.74
N HIS A 237 12.60 -21.71 -27.89
CA HIS A 237 11.78 -21.08 -28.94
C HIS A 237 11.41 -21.99 -30.12
N SER A 238 12.17 -23.07 -30.36
CA SER A 238 11.87 -24.01 -31.45
C SER A 238 10.53 -24.75 -31.26
N ASN A 239 10.15 -25.04 -30.01
CA ASN A 239 8.94 -25.80 -29.71
C ASN A 239 7.67 -24.93 -29.62
N GLY A 240 7.78 -23.60 -29.78
CA GLY A 240 6.68 -22.66 -29.52
C GLY A 240 6.02 -22.04 -30.76
N TRP A 241 6.57 -22.22 -31.95
CA TRP A 241 6.14 -21.52 -33.18
C TRP A 241 5.33 -22.39 -34.16
N LYS A 242 4.90 -23.59 -33.76
CA LYS A 242 4.06 -24.48 -34.58
C LYS A 242 2.54 -24.38 -34.33
N SER A 243 2.05 -23.41 -33.56
CA SER A 243 0.59 -23.21 -33.41
C SER A 243 0.18 -21.76 -33.62
N MET A 244 0.19 -21.32 -34.87
CA MET A 244 -0.58 -20.14 -35.26
C MET A 244 -1.29 -20.40 -36.58
N SER A 245 -2.39 -21.13 -36.49
CA SER A 245 -3.43 -21.17 -37.52
C SER A 245 -4.77 -21.37 -36.83
N ALA A 246 -5.66 -20.40 -37.04
CA ALA A 246 -7.08 -20.38 -36.72
C ALA A 246 -7.49 -20.57 -35.24
N ASP A 247 -7.79 -19.47 -34.54
CA ASP A 247 -9.05 -19.43 -33.79
C ASP A 247 -9.54 -17.98 -33.64
N SER A 248 -10.71 -17.73 -34.21
CA SER A 248 -11.47 -16.49 -34.16
C SER A 248 -12.51 -16.63 -33.05
N GLY A 249 -12.36 -15.89 -31.94
CA GLY A 249 -13.38 -15.82 -30.91
C GLY A 249 -12.86 -15.49 -29.51
N HIS A 250 -13.09 -14.26 -29.07
CA HIS A 250 -13.25 -13.83 -27.68
C HIS A 250 -12.51 -14.63 -26.57
N SER A 251 -11.21 -14.35 -26.36
CA SER A 251 -10.49 -14.80 -25.15
C SER A 251 -9.38 -13.81 -24.77
N TRP A 252 -9.77 -12.72 -24.09
CA TRP A 252 -8.84 -11.72 -23.55
C TRP A 252 -8.21 -12.10 -22.20
N PHE A 253 -8.38 -13.33 -21.71
CA PHE A 253 -7.81 -13.77 -20.44
C PHE A 253 -7.19 -15.19 -20.54
N LYS A 254 -6.01 -15.29 -21.15
CA LYS A 254 -5.13 -16.44 -20.88
C LYS A 254 -4.51 -16.25 -19.49
N PRO A 255 -4.64 -17.21 -18.55
CA PRO A 255 -4.01 -17.11 -17.24
C PRO A 255 -2.49 -17.12 -17.44
N SER A 256 -1.83 -16.02 -17.06
CA SER A 256 -0.37 -15.97 -16.95
C SER A 256 0.12 -17.04 -15.98
N SER A 257 1.27 -17.65 -16.25
CA SER A 257 1.87 -18.62 -15.33
C SER A 257 2.09 -17.99 -13.95
N THR A 258 1.96 -18.80 -12.89
CA THR A 258 2.15 -18.37 -11.49
C THR A 258 3.49 -17.66 -11.25
N SER A 259 4.54 -18.04 -12.00
CA SER A 259 5.86 -17.40 -11.95
C SER A 259 5.91 -16.02 -12.62
N GLU A 260 5.10 -15.76 -13.65
CA GLU A 260 5.00 -14.43 -14.27
C GLU A 260 4.23 -13.45 -13.40
N GLN A 261 3.16 -13.91 -12.73
CA GLN A 261 2.41 -13.07 -11.77
C GLN A 261 3.28 -12.66 -10.58
N ARG A 262 4.03 -13.60 -10.01
CA ARG A 262 4.98 -13.33 -8.92
C ARG A 262 6.07 -12.33 -9.32
N ARG A 263 6.57 -12.38 -10.56
CA ARG A 263 7.57 -11.41 -11.06
C ARG A 263 7.00 -10.00 -11.19
N VAL A 264 5.76 -9.88 -11.69
CA VAL A 264 5.07 -8.59 -11.78
C VAL A 264 4.79 -8.02 -10.40
N PHE A 265 4.44 -8.86 -9.43
CA PHE A 265 4.27 -8.44 -8.04
C PHE A 265 5.57 -7.88 -7.45
N ILE A 266 6.68 -8.63 -7.54
CA ILE A 266 7.98 -8.17 -7.03
C ILE A 266 8.37 -6.86 -7.71
N ALA A 267 8.19 -6.75 -9.03
CA ALA A 267 8.46 -5.50 -9.75
C ALA A 267 7.58 -4.33 -9.28
N GLY A 268 6.28 -4.57 -9.01
CA GLY A 268 5.36 -3.57 -8.47
C GLY A 268 5.79 -3.06 -7.10
N VAL A 269 6.16 -3.96 -6.18
CA VAL A 269 6.65 -3.59 -4.84
C VAL A 269 7.96 -2.81 -4.94
N VAL A 270 8.89 -3.22 -5.81
CA VAL A 270 10.15 -2.50 -6.03
C VAL A 270 9.89 -1.09 -6.55
N ILE A 271 8.96 -0.93 -7.50
CA ILE A 271 8.56 0.39 -8.03
C ILE A 271 7.91 1.24 -6.95
N PHE A 272 7.05 0.66 -6.10
CA PHE A 272 6.46 1.37 -4.97
C PHE A 272 7.51 1.86 -3.96
N ILE A 273 8.48 1.01 -3.60
CA ILE A 273 9.57 1.41 -2.69
C ILE A 273 10.42 2.51 -3.34
N ALA A 274 10.78 2.35 -4.62
CA ALA A 274 11.54 3.37 -5.34
C ALA A 274 10.78 4.70 -5.44
N TYR A 275 9.45 4.64 -5.62
CA TYR A 275 8.58 5.81 -5.60
C TYR A 275 8.64 6.54 -4.26
N LEU A 276 8.49 5.82 -3.14
CA LEU A 276 8.58 6.42 -1.81
C LEU A 276 9.93 7.10 -1.58
N LEU A 277 11.03 6.44 -1.93
CA LEU A 277 12.38 6.99 -1.77
C LEU A 277 12.59 8.24 -2.64
N ALA A 278 12.16 8.21 -3.91
CA ALA A 278 12.30 9.34 -4.82
C ALA A 278 11.51 10.57 -4.37
N ILE A 279 10.24 10.39 -4.00
CA ILE A 279 9.39 11.50 -3.55
C ILE A 279 9.82 12.03 -2.19
N SER A 280 10.37 11.19 -1.30
CA SER A 280 10.97 11.66 -0.05
C SER A 280 12.10 12.65 -0.31
N GLY A 281 12.95 12.39 -1.31
CA GLY A 281 13.98 13.33 -1.76
C GLY A 281 13.39 14.64 -2.27
N VAL A 282 12.31 14.59 -3.05
CA VAL A 282 11.60 15.81 -3.52
C VAL A 282 11.04 16.60 -2.34
N PHE A 283 10.43 15.93 -1.36
CA PHE A 283 9.86 16.59 -0.18
C PHE A 283 10.94 17.27 0.67
N THR A 284 12.10 16.66 0.88
CA THR A 284 13.24 17.30 1.54
C THR A 284 13.78 18.53 0.80
N LEU A 285 13.60 18.61 -0.53
CA LEU A 285 13.97 19.82 -1.28
C LEU A 285 12.89 20.90 -1.21
N MET A 286 11.63 20.53 -1.05
CA MET A 286 10.50 21.45 -0.98
C MET A 286 10.22 21.94 0.44
N THR A 287 10.61 21.18 1.46
CA THR A 287 10.37 21.44 2.88
C THR A 287 11.68 21.45 3.65
N ASP A 288 11.73 22.16 4.77
CA ASP A 288 12.89 22.17 5.69
C ASP A 288 13.03 20.87 6.52
N TRP A 289 12.56 19.73 6.01
CA TRP A 289 12.58 18.45 6.72
C TRP A 289 13.75 17.57 6.32
N ASP A 290 14.30 16.85 7.30
CA ASP A 290 15.26 15.77 7.04
C ASP A 290 14.65 14.69 6.13
N TYR A 291 15.49 14.01 5.36
CA TYR A 291 15.07 12.95 4.44
C TYR A 291 14.23 11.86 5.12
N PHE A 292 14.61 11.46 6.33
CA PHE A 292 13.87 10.45 7.08
C PHE A 292 12.49 10.95 7.53
N THR A 293 12.40 12.21 7.96
CA THR A 293 11.15 12.87 8.36
C THR A 293 10.20 13.00 7.17
N ALA A 294 10.72 13.38 5.99
CA ALA A 294 9.97 13.42 4.76
C ALA A 294 9.46 12.03 4.32
N PHE A 295 10.31 11.00 4.43
CA PHE A 295 9.93 9.61 4.16
C PHE A 295 8.84 9.12 5.12
N TYR A 296 9.00 9.39 6.42
CA TYR A 296 8.03 9.05 7.45
C TYR A 296 6.66 9.69 7.17
N PHE A 297 6.63 10.99 6.86
CA PHE A 297 5.41 11.69 6.48
C PHE A 297 4.76 11.09 5.23
N LEU A 298 5.54 10.85 4.17
CA LEU A 298 5.03 10.30 2.91
C LEU A 298 4.47 8.89 3.10
N PHE A 299 5.19 8.02 3.80
CA PHE A 299 4.76 6.65 4.08
C PHE A 299 3.46 6.65 4.90
N ASN A 300 3.40 7.42 5.97
CA ASN A 300 2.19 7.49 6.83
C ASN A 300 0.98 8.06 6.08
N SER A 301 1.21 9.00 5.15
CA SER A 301 0.16 9.57 4.31
C SER A 301 -0.37 8.55 3.30
N VAL A 302 0.53 7.86 2.59
CA VAL A 302 0.17 6.90 1.53
C VAL A 302 -0.42 5.60 2.11
N ALA A 303 0.06 5.16 3.27
CA ALA A 303 -0.48 4.01 4.00
C ALA A 303 -1.81 4.30 4.71
N LEU A 304 -2.32 5.55 4.63
CA LEU A 304 -3.56 6.02 5.27
C LEU A 304 -3.51 5.93 6.81
N ILE A 305 -2.33 6.09 7.42
CA ILE A 305 -2.15 6.14 8.88
C ILE A 305 -2.44 7.56 9.40
N GLY A 306 -1.83 8.56 8.76
CA GLY A 306 -2.12 9.97 9.00
C GLY A 306 -1.97 10.46 10.44
N PHE A 307 -0.82 10.25 11.10
CA PHE A 307 -0.60 10.77 12.46
C PHE A 307 -0.69 12.30 12.58
N GLY A 308 -0.30 13.03 11.53
CA GLY A 308 -0.39 14.49 11.44
C GLY A 308 0.53 15.25 12.41
N ASP A 309 1.48 14.55 13.02
CA ASP A 309 2.60 15.06 13.82
C ASP A 309 3.58 15.88 12.97
N VAL A 310 3.80 15.44 11.73
CA VAL A 310 4.60 16.14 10.72
C VAL A 310 3.68 16.59 9.59
N PHE A 311 3.62 17.89 9.30
CA PHE A 311 2.76 18.42 8.24
C PHE A 311 3.28 19.78 7.69
N PRO A 312 3.21 20.06 6.38
CA PRO A 312 3.83 21.25 5.82
C PRO A 312 3.09 22.52 6.25
N SER A 313 3.84 23.59 6.58
CA SER A 313 3.23 24.84 7.04
C SER A 313 2.62 25.67 5.91
N GLU A 314 3.18 25.60 4.69
CA GLU A 314 2.78 26.47 3.59
C GLU A 314 1.66 25.88 2.70
N PRO A 315 0.55 26.62 2.46
CA PRO A 315 -0.58 26.16 1.64
C PRO A 315 -0.21 25.64 0.24
N ARG A 316 0.77 26.29 -0.41
CA ARG A 316 1.21 25.92 -1.77
C ARG A 316 1.89 24.56 -1.80
N ILE A 317 2.77 24.31 -0.82
CA ILE A 317 3.50 23.05 -0.68
C ILE A 317 2.52 21.92 -0.38
N ILE A 318 1.53 22.15 0.49
CA ILE A 318 0.58 21.09 0.84
C ILE A 318 -0.26 20.65 -0.38
N LEU A 319 -0.67 21.58 -1.25
CA LEU A 319 -1.41 21.23 -2.47
C LEU A 319 -0.57 20.37 -3.42
N VAL A 320 0.70 20.74 -3.65
CA VAL A 320 1.61 19.95 -4.49
C VAL A 320 1.87 18.57 -3.87
N ASN A 321 2.12 18.51 -2.57
CA ASN A 321 2.33 17.25 -1.84
C ASN A 321 1.10 16.33 -1.93
N THR A 322 -0.11 16.90 -1.93
CA THR A 322 -1.35 16.13 -2.07
C THR A 322 -1.41 15.37 -3.39
N LEU A 323 -0.93 15.94 -4.50
CA LEU A 323 -0.89 15.25 -5.80
C LEU A 323 0.03 14.02 -5.76
N PHE A 324 1.20 14.14 -5.11
CA PHE A 324 2.10 13.01 -4.91
C PHE A 324 1.51 11.97 -3.96
N ILE A 325 0.81 12.39 -2.91
CA ILE A 325 0.13 11.46 -2.00
C ILE A 325 -0.95 10.68 -2.74
N VAL A 326 -1.78 11.33 -3.57
CA VAL A 326 -2.80 10.66 -4.40
C VAL A 326 -2.17 9.59 -5.29
N LEU A 327 -1.08 9.91 -6.00
CA LEU A 327 -0.39 8.93 -6.84
C LEU A 327 0.21 7.77 -6.02
N GLY A 328 0.73 8.07 -4.83
CA GLY A 328 1.22 7.06 -3.90
C GLY A 328 0.13 6.13 -3.40
N VAL A 329 -1.05 6.65 -3.05
CA VAL A 329 -2.20 5.85 -2.61
C VAL A 329 -2.66 4.88 -3.71
N VAL A 330 -2.64 5.31 -4.98
CA VAL A 330 -2.99 4.45 -6.12
C VAL A 330 -1.96 3.31 -6.27
N LEU A 331 -0.66 3.59 -6.12
CA LEU A 331 0.38 2.54 -6.12
C LEU A 331 0.27 1.60 -4.91
N PHE A 332 -0.02 2.14 -3.72
CA PHE A 332 -0.22 1.36 -2.51
C PHE A 332 -1.43 0.44 -2.63
N SER A 333 -2.51 0.92 -3.26
CA SER A 333 -3.70 0.11 -3.58
C SER A 333 -3.37 -1.13 -4.41
N MET A 334 -2.54 -0.97 -5.45
CA MET A 334 -2.11 -2.08 -6.29
C MET A 334 -1.38 -3.15 -5.48
N CYS A 335 -0.45 -2.73 -4.61
CA CYS A 335 0.25 -3.62 -3.69
C CYS A 335 -0.72 -4.33 -2.73
N TYR A 336 -1.66 -3.60 -2.13
CA TYR A 336 -2.69 -4.14 -1.25
C TYR A 336 -3.56 -5.20 -1.97
N PHE A 337 -4.03 -4.90 -3.18
CA PHE A 337 -4.87 -5.82 -3.95
C PHE A 337 -4.14 -7.14 -4.26
N ILE A 338 -2.85 -7.07 -4.63
CA ILE A 338 -2.09 -8.30 -4.90
C ILE A 338 -1.84 -9.08 -3.61
N LEU A 339 -1.50 -8.40 -2.51
CA LEU A 339 -1.37 -9.05 -1.20
C LEU A 339 -2.68 -9.75 -0.82
N GLN A 340 -3.83 -9.09 -1.03
CA GLN A 340 -5.15 -9.66 -0.76
C GLN A 340 -5.40 -10.93 -1.58
N GLU A 341 -5.03 -10.96 -2.86
CA GLU A 341 -5.21 -12.13 -3.73
C GLU A 341 -4.29 -13.30 -3.33
N GLU A 342 -3.03 -13.03 -3.00
CA GLU A 342 -2.10 -14.04 -2.47
C GLU A 342 -2.58 -14.62 -1.13
N ILE A 343 -3.09 -13.77 -0.23
CA ILE A 343 -3.69 -14.20 1.03
C ILE A 343 -4.92 -15.08 0.74
N ARG A 344 -5.80 -14.67 -0.18
CA ARG A 344 -6.99 -15.45 -0.57
C ARG A 344 -6.62 -16.83 -1.08
N GLU A 345 -5.62 -16.93 -1.95
CA GLU A 345 -5.16 -18.22 -2.49
C GLU A 345 -4.58 -19.12 -1.38
N LYS A 346 -3.72 -18.58 -0.52
CA LYS A 346 -3.11 -19.36 0.58
C LYS A 346 -4.11 -19.76 1.65
N VAL A 347 -5.03 -18.89 2.01
CA VAL A 347 -6.12 -19.21 2.94
C VAL A 347 -7.00 -20.30 2.33
N CYS A 348 -7.37 -20.21 1.05
CA CYS A 348 -8.14 -21.26 0.38
C CYS A 348 -7.38 -22.60 0.31
N PHE A 349 -6.06 -22.57 0.09
CA PHE A 349 -5.20 -23.75 0.11
C PHE A 349 -5.11 -24.37 1.51
N PHE A 350 -4.97 -23.54 2.55
CA PHE A 350 -4.96 -23.98 3.94
C PHE A 350 -6.29 -24.64 4.33
N PHE A 351 -7.42 -24.04 3.97
CA PHE A 351 -8.76 -24.65 4.16
C PHE A 351 -8.92 -25.98 3.39
N PHE A 352 -8.33 -26.11 2.19
CA PHE A 352 -8.34 -27.37 1.45
C PHE A 352 -7.49 -28.44 2.14
N PHE A 353 -6.30 -28.10 2.64
CA PHE A 353 -5.41 -29.02 3.33
C PHE A 353 -6.01 -29.53 4.64
N GLU A 354 -6.59 -28.64 5.45
CA GLU A 354 -7.35 -28.99 6.67
C GLU A 354 -8.54 -29.93 6.39
N LEU A 355 -9.27 -29.74 5.28
CA LEU A 355 -10.36 -30.64 4.89
C LEU A 355 -9.86 -32.02 4.46
N VAL A 356 -8.67 -32.10 3.87
CA VAL A 356 -8.03 -33.36 3.48
C VAL A 356 -7.47 -34.08 4.70
N THR A 357 -6.84 -33.37 5.64
CA THR A 357 -6.32 -33.96 6.90
C THR A 357 -7.45 -34.37 7.85
N ALA A 358 -8.52 -33.58 7.99
CA ALA A 358 -9.69 -33.91 8.81
C ALA A 358 -10.44 -35.16 8.31
N LYS A 359 -10.43 -35.42 7.00
CA LYS A 359 -10.94 -36.68 6.42
C LYS A 359 -10.01 -37.87 6.66
N SER A 360 -8.71 -37.62 6.83
CA SER A 360 -7.72 -38.69 7.07
C SER A 360 -7.72 -39.16 8.52
N THR A 361 -8.11 -38.31 9.48
CA THR A 361 -8.27 -38.66 10.89
C THR A 361 -9.64 -39.29 11.23
N THR A 362 -10.57 -39.37 10.29
CA THR A 362 -11.84 -40.11 10.46
C THR A 362 -11.82 -41.52 9.84
N PHE A 363 -10.68 -41.96 9.29
CA PHE A 363 -10.47 -43.27 8.68
C PHE A 363 -9.41 -44.14 9.39
N LEU A 364 -8.99 -43.74 10.59
CA LEU A 364 -8.32 -44.57 11.60
C LEU A 364 -9.19 -44.54 12.86
#